data_AF-A0A1I7WAR9-F1
#
_entry.id   AF-A0A1I7WAR9-F1
#
_cell.length_a   1.000
_cell.length_b   1.000
_cell.length_c   1.000
_cell.angle_alpha   90.00
_cell.angle_beta   90.00
_cell.angle_gamma   90.00
#
_symmetry.space_group_name_H-M   'P 1'
#
loop_
_entity.id
_entity.type
_entity.pdbx_description
1 polymer ?
#
loop_
_entity_poly.entity_id
_entity_poly.type
_entity_poly.pdbx_seq_one_letter_code
_entity_poly.pdbx_strand_id
1 'polypeptide(L)'
;MGNIDVDDYMSDNLLEQINDVKPGITTDRNHKRMLKIENERAELQMNSRTIYNQRELEKVRREEALSKPVPESSKGFALLSKMGFKPGMSLGKKKNGLFPIIFKSIT
;
A
#
# COMPACT_ATOMS: atom_id res chain seq x y z
N MET A 1 35.98 27.67 -19.91
CA MET A 1 34.91 26.65 -20.02
C MET A 1 33.62 27.36 -19.68
N GLY A 2 32.82 27.71 -20.69
CA GLY A 2 31.56 28.41 -20.47
C GLY A 2 30.55 27.46 -19.84
N ASN A 3 29.96 27.86 -18.71
CA ASN A 3 28.73 27.24 -18.21
C ASN A 3 27.65 27.61 -19.21
N ILE A 4 27.35 26.67 -20.09
CA ILE A 4 26.13 26.72 -20.86
C ILE A 4 25.06 26.27 -19.86
N ASP A 5 24.51 27.23 -19.11
CA ASP A 5 23.20 27.10 -18.49
C ASP A 5 22.18 27.00 -19.64
N VAL A 6 22.22 25.87 -20.36
CA VAL A 6 21.18 25.52 -21.31
C VAL A 6 19.97 25.27 -20.45
N ASP A 7 19.04 26.22 -20.44
CA ASP A 7 17.64 25.90 -20.21
C ASP A 7 17.36 24.60 -20.99
N ASP A 8 17.15 23.51 -20.26
CA ASP A 8 17.03 22.19 -20.85
C ASP A 8 15.85 22.23 -21.83
N TYR A 9 16.17 22.27 -23.11
CA TYR A 9 15.21 22.47 -24.20
C TYR A 9 14.21 21.31 -24.28
N MET A 10 14.50 20.19 -23.62
CA MET A 10 13.60 19.04 -23.50
C MET A 10 12.93 18.92 -22.11
N SER A 11 13.10 19.90 -21.23
CA SER A 11 12.40 19.93 -19.94
C SER A 11 10.97 20.49 -20.07
N ASP A 12 10.08 20.00 -19.21
CA ASP A 12 8.67 20.42 -19.17
C ASP A 12 8.48 21.89 -18.73
N ASN A 13 9.55 22.56 -18.27
CA ASN A 13 9.55 23.96 -17.84
C ASN A 13 8.98 24.92 -18.92
N LEU A 14 9.23 24.62 -20.19
CA LEU A 14 8.71 25.39 -21.33
C LEU A 14 7.20 25.19 -21.52
N LEU A 15 6.68 24.00 -21.21
CA LEU A 15 5.26 23.67 -21.32
C LEU A 15 4.45 24.32 -20.18
N GLU A 16 5.03 24.43 -18.98
CA GLU A 16 4.40 25.10 -17.83
C GLU A 16 4.22 26.61 -18.05
N GLN A 17 5.07 27.23 -18.88
CA GLN A 17 4.96 28.65 -19.24
C GLN A 17 3.88 28.93 -20.29
N ILE A 18 3.39 27.89 -20.98
CA ILE A 18 2.33 28.01 -21.98
C ILE A 18 0.98 27.89 -21.29
N ASN A 19 0.14 28.90 -21.44
CA ASN A 19 -1.25 28.80 -21.02
C ASN A 19 -1.95 27.69 -21.83
N ASP A 20 -2.41 26.63 -21.17
CA ASP A 20 -3.22 25.56 -21.78
C ASP A 20 -4.62 26.08 -22.13
N VAL A 21 -4.67 26.93 -23.15
CA VAL A 21 -5.90 27.45 -23.74
C VAL A 21 -6.03 26.79 -25.10
N LYS A 22 -6.98 25.87 -25.24
CA LYS A 22 -7.32 25.25 -26.52
C LYS A 22 -8.19 26.22 -27.33
N PRO A 23 -7.64 26.90 -28.36
CA PRO A 23 -8.44 27.82 -29.17
C PRO A 23 -9.55 27.02 -29.88
N GLY A 24 -10.79 27.52 -29.82
CA GLY A 24 -11.96 26.89 -30.45
C GLY A 24 -12.85 26.05 -29.52
N ILE A 25 -12.46 25.85 -28.26
CA ILE A 25 -13.37 25.31 -27.23
C ILE A 25 -14.17 26.46 -26.62
N THR A 26 -15.50 26.37 -26.67
CA THR A 26 -16.39 27.40 -26.13
C THR A 26 -16.22 27.47 -24.61
N THR A 27 -15.93 28.68 -24.11
CA THR A 27 -15.70 28.91 -22.68
C THR A 27 -17.00 29.09 -21.90
N ASP A 28 -18.07 28.39 -22.27
CA ASP A 28 -19.31 28.44 -21.49
C ASP A 28 -19.04 27.88 -20.08
N ARG A 29 -19.69 28.46 -19.07
CA ARG A 29 -19.53 28.05 -17.67
C ARG A 29 -19.84 26.56 -17.50
N ASN A 30 -20.83 26.05 -18.22
CA ASN A 30 -21.17 24.64 -18.21
C ASN A 30 -20.05 23.77 -18.78
N HIS A 31 -19.43 24.20 -19.88
CA HIS A 31 -18.33 23.49 -20.51
C HIS A 31 -17.09 23.43 -19.61
N LYS A 32 -16.73 24.55 -18.97
CA LYS A 32 -15.65 24.58 -17.96
C LYS A 32 -15.93 23.65 -16.78
N ARG A 33 -17.18 23.57 -16.35
CA ARG A 33 -17.59 22.66 -15.26
C ARG A 33 -17.43 21.19 -15.67
N MET A 34 -17.82 20.83 -16.89
CA MET A 34 -17.67 19.46 -17.40
C MET A 34 -16.21 19.05 -17.48
N LEU A 35 -15.33 19.89 -18.04
CA LEU A 35 -13.89 19.63 -18.10
C LEU A 35 -13.28 19.44 -16.72
N LYS A 36 -13.65 20.26 -15.74
CA LYS A 36 -13.18 20.10 -14.35
C LYS A 36 -13.58 18.74 -13.77
N ILE A 37 -14.83 18.33 -13.97
CA ILE A 37 -15.33 17.04 -13.47
C ILE A 37 -14.62 15.88 -14.17
N GLU A 38 -14.34 15.99 -15.46
CA GLU A 38 -13.63 14.97 -16.22
C GLU A 38 -12.17 14.82 -15.76
N ASN A 39 -11.48 15.94 -15.56
CA ASN A 39 -10.12 15.93 -14.99
C ASN A 39 -10.09 15.30 -13.59
N GLU A 40 -11.01 15.70 -12.70
CA GLU A 40 -11.11 15.12 -11.35
C GLU A 40 -11.39 13.60 -11.40
N ARG A 41 -12.24 13.15 -12.32
CA ARG A 41 -12.48 11.72 -12.54
C ARG A 41 -11.25 10.99 -13.06
N ALA A 42 -10.48 11.60 -13.97
CA ALA A 42 -9.25 11.02 -14.49
C ALA A 42 -8.19 10.87 -13.38
N GLU A 43 -8.01 11.89 -12.55
CA GLU A 43 -7.12 11.85 -11.38
C GLU A 43 -7.54 10.76 -10.39
N LEU A 44 -8.84 10.67 -10.05
CA LEU A 44 -9.36 9.63 -9.18
C LEU A 44 -9.21 8.22 -9.78
N GLN A 45 -9.35 8.06 -11.10
CA GLN A 45 -9.09 6.79 -11.78
C GLN A 45 -7.61 6.40 -11.73
N MET A 46 -6.69 7.35 -11.94
CA MET A 46 -5.25 7.11 -11.81
C MET A 46 -4.89 6.73 -10.36
N ASN A 47 -5.44 7.44 -9.38
CA ASN A 47 -5.21 7.16 -7.96
C ASN A 47 -5.83 5.83 -7.53
N SER A 48 -7.04 5.49 -8.01
CA SER A 48 -7.70 4.22 -7.66
C SER A 48 -7.01 2.98 -8.24
N ARG A 49 -6.26 3.10 -9.35
CA ARG A 49 -5.39 2.02 -9.84
C ARG A 49 -4.29 1.65 -8.84
N THR A 50 -3.88 2.55 -7.96
CA THR A 50 -2.94 2.24 -6.87
C THR A 50 -3.59 1.48 -5.71
N ILE A 51 -4.93 1.62 -5.52
CA ILE A 51 -5.70 0.91 -4.48
C ILE A 51 -5.79 -0.59 -4.77
N TYR A 52 -5.62 -1.02 -6.03
CA TYR A 52 -5.62 -2.44 -6.42
C TYR A 52 -4.52 -3.27 -5.71
N ASN A 53 -3.53 -2.62 -5.08
CA ASN A 53 -2.47 -3.27 -4.33
C ASN A 53 -2.78 -3.43 -2.82
N GLN A 54 -3.86 -2.85 -2.29
CA GLN A 54 -4.14 -2.91 -0.84
C GLN A 54 -4.40 -4.34 -0.35
N ARG A 55 -5.11 -5.14 -1.16
CA ARG A 55 -5.39 -6.55 -0.84
C ARG A 55 -4.11 -7.41 -0.87
N GLU A 56 -3.20 -7.11 -1.79
CA GLU A 56 -1.93 -7.83 -1.87
C GLU A 56 -1.00 -7.42 -0.73
N LEU A 57 -0.94 -6.12 -0.41
CA LEU A 57 -0.23 -5.61 0.76
C LEU A 57 -0.77 -6.18 2.08
N GLU A 58 -2.10 -6.30 2.23
CA GLU A 58 -2.71 -6.93 3.40
C GLU A 58 -2.35 -8.41 3.48
N LYS A 59 -2.38 -9.14 2.35
CA LYS A 59 -1.96 -10.55 2.30
C LYS A 59 -0.50 -10.71 2.72
N VAL A 60 0.41 -9.91 2.15
CA VAL A 60 1.84 -9.93 2.50
C VAL A 60 2.04 -9.63 3.98
N ARG A 61 1.38 -8.60 4.50
CA ARG A 61 1.45 -8.23 5.92
C ARG A 61 0.91 -9.33 6.84
N ARG A 62 -0.17 -10.00 6.42
CA ARG A 62 -0.77 -11.12 7.15
C ARG A 62 0.17 -12.32 7.16
N GLU A 63 0.76 -12.68 6.03
CA GLU A 63 1.72 -13.77 5.90
C GLU A 63 2.99 -13.51 6.72
N GLU A 64 3.51 -12.28 6.67
CA GLU A 64 4.64 -11.85 7.50
C GLU A 64 4.31 -11.96 9.00
N ALA A 65 3.15 -11.46 9.42
CA ALA A 65 2.71 -11.55 10.81
C ALA A 65 2.47 -13.00 11.26
N LEU A 66 1.98 -13.87 10.37
CA LEU A 66 1.75 -15.28 10.65
C LEU A 66 3.07 -16.06 10.76
N SER A 67 4.11 -15.63 10.04
CA SER A 67 5.45 -16.25 10.09
C SER A 67 6.18 -15.96 11.40
N LYS A 68 5.88 -14.84 12.06
CA LYS A 68 6.55 -14.42 13.30
C LYS A 68 5.90 -15.09 14.51
N PRO A 69 6.70 -15.63 15.46
CA PRO A 69 6.17 -16.18 16.70
C PRO A 69 5.50 -15.09 17.55
N VAL A 70 4.48 -15.45 18.31
CA VAL A 70 3.74 -14.50 19.17
C VAL A 70 4.62 -14.14 20.38
N PRO A 71 4.77 -12.85 20.71
CA PRO A 71 5.61 -12.46 21.84
C PRO A 71 5.00 -12.90 23.19
N GLU A 72 5.86 -13.24 24.14
CA GLU A 72 5.44 -13.66 25.48
C GLU A 72 4.73 -12.55 26.28
N SER A 73 4.98 -11.29 25.91
CA SER A 73 4.31 -10.12 26.48
C SER A 73 2.85 -9.97 26.05
N SER A 74 2.40 -10.73 25.04
CA SER A 74 1.02 -10.69 24.58
C SER A 74 0.08 -11.30 25.60
N LYS A 75 -1.04 -10.62 25.88
CA LYS A 75 -2.11 -11.12 26.77
C LYS A 75 -2.61 -12.50 26.33
N GLY A 76 -2.63 -12.76 25.01
CA GLY A 76 -3.03 -14.05 24.46
C GLY A 76 -2.07 -15.18 24.83
N PHE A 77 -0.76 -14.92 24.81
CA PHE A 77 0.24 -15.90 25.23
C PHE A 77 0.17 -16.16 26.75
N ALA A 78 -0.04 -15.12 27.56
CA ALA A 78 -0.22 -15.28 28.99
C ALA A 78 -1.44 -16.17 29.33
N LEU A 79 -2.54 -16.04 28.59
CA LEU A 79 -3.70 -16.91 28.74
C LEU A 79 -3.40 -18.35 28.32
N LEU A 80 -2.76 -18.55 27.17
CA LEU A 80 -2.35 -19.89 26.72
C LEU A 80 -1.44 -20.57 27.74
N SER A 81 -0.47 -19.82 28.29
CA SER A 81 0.45 -20.31 29.32
C SER A 81 -0.29 -20.74 30.59
N LYS A 82 -1.29 -19.97 31.02
CA LYS A 82 -2.18 -20.34 32.15
C LYS A 82 -2.99 -21.61 31.88
N MET A 83 -3.33 -21.87 30.61
CA MET A 83 -4.00 -23.10 30.18
C MET A 83 -3.03 -24.29 30.01
N GLY A 84 -1.75 -24.13 30.32
CA GLY A 84 -0.74 -25.18 30.27
C GLY A 84 -0.03 -25.32 28.93
N PHE A 85 -0.20 -24.35 28.01
CA PHE A 85 0.56 -24.29 26.77
C PHE A 85 2.03 -23.89 27.05
N LYS A 86 2.98 -24.60 26.44
CA LYS A 86 4.41 -24.24 26.44
C LYS A 86 4.90 -24.06 25.01
N PRO A 87 5.89 -23.19 24.77
CA PRO A 87 6.57 -23.08 23.48
C PRO A 87 7.01 -24.46 22.95
N GLY A 88 6.67 -24.78 21.71
CA GLY A 88 6.97 -26.08 21.08
C GLY A 88 5.93 -27.19 21.31
N MET A 89 4.87 -26.96 22.10
CA MET A 89 3.77 -27.92 22.25
C MET A 89 2.73 -27.77 21.12
N SER A 90 2.26 -28.89 20.57
CA SER A 90 1.10 -28.92 19.68
C SER A 90 -0.19 -28.73 20.48
N LEU A 91 -1.17 -28.01 19.94
CA LEU A 91 -2.50 -27.88 20.54
C LEU A 91 -3.35 -29.16 20.29
N GLY A 92 -4.16 -29.54 21.28
CA GLY A 92 -5.11 -30.66 21.19
C GLY A 92 -4.71 -31.93 21.97
N LYS A 93 -5.70 -32.81 22.21
CA LYS A 93 -5.57 -34.03 23.03
C LYS A 93 -4.64 -35.09 22.41
N LYS A 94 -4.65 -35.19 21.09
CA LYS A 94 -3.67 -35.99 20.33
C LYS A 94 -2.55 -35.05 19.95
N LYS A 95 -1.30 -35.39 20.26
CA LYS A 95 -0.08 -34.62 19.90
C LYS A 95 0.24 -34.67 18.39
N ASN A 96 -0.82 -34.76 17.58
CA ASN A 96 -0.83 -34.97 16.14
C ASN A 96 -1.43 -33.73 15.45
N GLY A 97 -1.76 -32.69 16.22
CA GLY A 97 -2.32 -31.44 15.74
C GLY A 97 -1.26 -30.59 15.04
N LEU A 98 -1.74 -29.73 14.14
CA LEU A 98 -0.94 -28.69 13.49
C LEU A 98 -0.15 -27.94 14.57
N PHE A 99 1.18 -28.02 14.54
CA PHE A 99 2.02 -27.21 15.42
C PHE A 99 1.65 -25.76 15.16
N PRO A 100 1.13 -25.05 16.17
CA PRO A 100 0.83 -23.66 15.96
C PRO A 100 2.17 -22.97 15.67
N ILE A 101 2.22 -22.17 14.61
CA ILE A 101 3.45 -21.48 14.10
C ILE A 101 4.12 -20.64 15.21
N ILE A 102 3.38 -20.41 16.28
CA ILE A 102 3.72 -19.72 17.52
C ILE A 102 5.14 -20.07 18.02
N PHE A 103 5.67 -21.29 17.86
CA PHE A 103 7.06 -21.60 18.25
C PHE A 103 7.66 -22.79 17.47
N LYS A 104 8.20 -22.57 16.27
CA LYS A 104 9.28 -23.44 15.77
C LYS A 104 10.55 -23.04 16.51
N SER A 105 11.16 -23.95 17.27
CA SER A 105 12.48 -23.73 17.87
C SER A 105 13.46 -23.43 16.74
N ILE A 106 14.08 -22.26 16.77
CA ILE A 106 15.32 -22.02 16.04
C ILE A 106 16.37 -22.86 16.77
N THR A 107 16.80 -23.94 16.14
CA THR A 107 18.06 -24.65 16.44
C THR A 107 18.85 -24.65 15.15
#